data_AF-A0AAC9UJA8-F1
#
_entry.id   AF-A0AAC9UJA8-F1
#
_cell.length_a   1.000
_cell.length_b   1.000
_cell.length_c   1.000
_cell.angle_alpha   90.00
_cell.angle_beta   90.00
_cell.angle_gamma   90.00
#
_symmetry.space_group_name_H-M   'P 1'
#
loop_
_entity.id
_entity.type
_entity.pdbx_description
1 polymer ?
#
loop_
_entity_poly.entity_id
_entity_poly.type
_entity_poly.pdbx_seq_one_letter_code
_entity_poly.pdbx_strand_id
1 'polypeptide(L)'
;MNTEYSAESAPEGTFYAGMAGVDLKQLFISPTLSYKLNEQTRLGVSPIYVVQQFEAQGLENFAPFSQSPEALTNNGTDTSTGFGVQLGKAMQLTHRLV
;
A
#
# COMPACT_ATOMS: atom_id res chain seq x y z
N MET A 1 5.01 -1.01 6.03
CA MET A 1 6.09 -0.50 6.89
C MET A 1 7.37 -0.70 6.13
N ASN A 2 8.23 0.32 6.11
CA ASN A 2 9.51 0.26 5.41
C ASN A 2 10.59 -0.13 6.41
N THR A 3 11.46 -1.05 6.02
CA THR A 3 12.53 -1.57 6.87
C THR A 3 13.80 -1.70 6.03
N GLU A 4 14.91 -1.26 6.58
CA GLU A 4 16.22 -1.39 5.97
C GLU A 4 17.24 -1.83 7.03
N TYR A 5 18.07 -2.80 6.66
CA TYR A 5 19.15 -3.34 7.45
C TYR A 5 20.43 -3.28 6.60
N SER A 6 21.25 -2.27 6.86
CA SER A 6 22.47 -2.01 6.11
C SER A 6 23.52 -3.11 6.31
N ALA A 7 24.23 -3.44 5.23
CA ALA A 7 25.45 -4.27 5.22
C ALA A 7 26.34 -3.82 4.06
N GLU A 8 27.65 -3.99 4.16
CA GLU A 8 28.58 -3.54 3.11
C GLU A 8 28.49 -4.44 1.86
N SER A 9 28.45 -5.76 2.03
CA SER A 9 28.25 -6.72 0.93
C SER A 9 27.91 -8.12 1.43
N ALA A 10 27.45 -9.02 0.56
CA ALA A 10 27.36 -10.44 0.93
C ALA A 10 28.79 -11.02 1.17
N PRO A 11 29.00 -11.87 2.19
CA PRO A 11 28.01 -12.58 3.00
C PRO A 11 27.61 -11.85 4.29
N GLU A 12 27.95 -10.58 4.47
CA GLU A 12 27.50 -9.80 5.63
C GLU A 12 26.00 -9.45 5.49
N GLY A 13 25.34 -9.12 6.60
CA GLY A 13 23.93 -8.71 6.62
C GLY A 13 22.96 -9.78 7.16
N THR A 14 21.72 -9.37 7.40
CA THR A 14 20.71 -10.13 8.17
C THR A 14 20.48 -11.56 7.69
N PHE A 15 20.56 -11.79 6.38
CA PHE A 15 20.34 -13.10 5.76
C PHE A 15 21.57 -13.62 5.02
N TYR A 16 22.77 -13.12 5.32
CA TYR A 16 24.01 -13.43 4.60
C TYR A 16 23.97 -13.12 3.09
N ALA A 17 23.18 -12.10 2.72
CA ALA A 17 22.91 -11.71 1.34
C ALA A 17 23.03 -10.18 1.15
N GLY A 18 23.91 -9.53 1.92
CA GLY A 18 24.08 -8.09 1.91
C GLY A 18 22.92 -7.35 2.60
N MET A 19 22.64 -6.14 2.10
CA MET A 19 21.59 -5.28 2.64
C MET A 19 20.22 -5.96 2.54
N ALA A 20 19.50 -6.04 3.66
CA ALA A 20 18.18 -6.65 3.71
C ALA A 20 17.12 -5.58 3.98
N GLY A 21 16.00 -5.62 3.29
CA GLY A 21 14.97 -4.61 3.47
C GLY A 21 13.71 -4.85 2.68
N VAL A 22 12.67 -4.13 3.07
CA VAL A 22 11.38 -4.06 2.40
C VAL A 22 10.95 -2.61 2.34
N ASP A 23 10.58 -2.13 1.16
CA ASP A 23 9.99 -0.82 0.96
C ASP A 23 8.59 -0.99 0.33
N LEU A 24 7.58 -0.39 0.96
CA LEU A 24 6.20 -0.40 0.52
C LEU A 24 5.68 1.04 0.48
N LYS A 25 5.45 1.57 -0.72
CA LYS A 25 4.85 2.89 -0.93
C LYS A 25 3.43 2.72 -1.45
N GLN A 26 2.51 3.56 -0.97
CA GLN A 26 1.12 3.55 -1.43
C GLN A 26 0.62 4.97 -1.66
N LEU A 27 0.06 5.22 -2.83
CA LEU A 27 -0.57 6.47 -3.23
C LEU A 27 -2.05 6.22 -3.51
N PHE A 28 -2.93 6.99 -2.87
CA PHE A 28 -4.38 6.94 -3.07
C PHE A 28 -4.86 8.26 -3.66
N ILE A 29 -5.55 8.18 -4.79
CA ILE A 29 -6.23 9.30 -5.44
C ILE A 29 -7.73 9.02 -5.36
N SER A 30 -8.46 9.78 -4.55
CA SER A 30 -9.89 9.57 -4.29
C SER A 30 -10.69 10.88 -4.29
N PRO A 31 -11.00 11.44 -5.48
CA PRO A 31 -11.89 12.60 -5.56
C PRO A 31 -13.28 12.20 -5.05
N THR A 32 -13.86 13.02 -4.17
CA THR A 32 -15.14 12.70 -3.53
C THR A 32 -16.23 13.67 -3.99
N LEU A 33 -17.32 13.12 -4.51
CA LEU A 33 -18.55 13.87 -4.78
C LEU A 33 -19.55 13.59 -3.66
N SER A 34 -20.16 14.64 -3.11
CA SER A 34 -21.17 14.52 -2.07
C SER A 34 -22.43 15.29 -2.42
N TYR A 35 -23.59 14.66 -2.23
CA TYR A 35 -24.91 15.22 -2.52
C TYR A 35 -25.82 15.17 -1.30
N LYS A 36 -26.49 16.28 -0.99
CA LYS A 36 -27.49 16.37 0.07
C LYS A 36 -28.82 15.83 -0.49
N LEU A 37 -29.23 14.64 -0.04
CA LEU A 37 -30.50 14.04 -0.45
C LEU A 37 -31.70 14.73 0.21
N ASN A 38 -31.57 15.01 1.51
CA ASN A 38 -32.59 15.69 2.31
C ASN A 38 -31.92 16.44 3.47
N GLU A 39 -32.68 17.13 4.32
CA GLU A 39 -32.12 17.91 5.43
C GLU A 39 -31.26 17.10 6.40
N GLN A 40 -31.54 15.79 6.50
CA GLN A 40 -30.90 14.90 7.46
C GLN A 40 -29.90 13.93 6.83
N THR A 41 -29.86 13.78 5.51
CA THR A 41 -29.11 12.73 4.80
C THR A 41 -28.25 13.30 3.70
N ARG A 42 -26.97 12.93 3.72
CA ARG A 42 -25.99 13.21 2.67
C ARG A 42 -25.39 11.90 2.17
N LEU A 43 -25.30 11.74 0.86
CA LEU A 43 -24.55 10.66 0.22
C LEU A 43 -23.24 11.18 -0.32
N GLY A 44 -22.22 10.33 -0.33
CA GLY A 44 -20.96 10.56 -1.00
C GLY A 44 -20.59 9.36 -1.86
N VAL A 45 -19.94 9.62 -2.99
CA VAL A 45 -19.33 8.61 -3.86
C VAL A 45 -17.95 9.10 -4.28
N SER A 46 -16.98 8.18 -4.24
CA SER A 46 -15.60 8.48 -4.60
C SER A 46 -15.02 7.31 -5.39
N PRO A 47 -14.58 7.48 -6.65
CA PRO A 47 -13.68 6.51 -7.25
C PRO A 47 -12.34 6.56 -6.51
N ILE A 48 -11.71 5.42 -6.33
CA ILE A 48 -10.38 5.28 -5.73
C ILE A 48 -9.45 4.74 -6.81
N TYR A 49 -8.35 5.43 -7.05
CA TYR A 49 -7.21 4.91 -7.77
C TYR A 49 -6.05 4.74 -6.82
N VAL A 50 -5.40 3.58 -6.86
CA VAL A 50 -4.31 3.21 -5.97
C VAL A 50 -3.09 2.88 -6.80
N VAL A 51 -1.93 3.42 -6.44
CA VAL A 51 -0.63 2.96 -6.92
C VAL A 51 0.14 2.46 -5.71
N GLN A 52 0.59 1.21 -5.76
CA GLN A 52 1.38 0.57 -4.72
C GLN A 52 2.70 0.15 -5.32
N GLN A 53 3.78 0.45 -4.63
CA GLN A 53 5.13 0.06 -5.01
C GLN A 53 5.70 -0.82 -3.92
N PHE A 54 6.30 -1.93 -4.31
CA PHE A 54 6.91 -2.89 -3.40
C PHE A 54 8.32 -3.21 -3.86
N GLU A 55 9.24 -3.26 -2.91
CA GLU A 55 10.63 -3.64 -3.15
C GLU A 55 11.13 -4.49 -2.00
N ALA A 56 11.89 -5.54 -2.33
CA ALA A 56 12.50 -6.43 -1.36
C ALA A 56 13.97 -6.66 -1.71
N GLN A 57 14.86 -6.51 -0.74
CA GLN A 57 16.31 -6.65 -0.91
C GLN A 57 16.88 -7.67 0.10
N GLY A 58 17.95 -8.35 -0.30
CA GLY A 58 18.71 -9.25 0.58
C GLY A 58 18.02 -10.57 0.94
N LEU A 59 17.08 -11.07 0.12
CA LEU A 59 16.40 -12.36 0.35
C LEU A 59 16.93 -13.50 -0.55
N GLU A 60 18.14 -13.36 -1.10
CA GLU A 60 18.67 -14.24 -2.16
C GLU A 60 18.79 -15.69 -1.68
N ASN A 61 19.18 -15.88 -0.42
CA ASN A 61 19.29 -17.21 0.20
C ASN A 61 17.94 -17.94 0.38
N PHE A 62 16.82 -17.25 0.17
CA PHE A 62 15.48 -17.87 0.16
C PHE A 62 15.03 -18.28 -1.25
N ALA A 63 15.83 -18.02 -2.29
CA ALA A 63 15.58 -18.43 -3.68
C ALA A 63 15.14 -19.90 -3.83
N PRO A 64 15.73 -20.91 -3.13
CA PRO A 64 15.33 -22.31 -3.26
C PRO A 64 13.88 -22.62 -2.81
N PHE A 65 13.27 -21.72 -2.03
CA PHE A 65 11.91 -21.89 -1.52
C PHE A 65 10.87 -21.07 -2.30
N SER A 66 11.32 -20.27 -3.28
CA SER A 66 10.45 -19.42 -4.11
C SER A 66 10.00 -20.16 -5.37
N GLN A 67 8.75 -19.94 -5.80
CA GLN A 67 8.28 -20.36 -7.12
C GLN A 67 8.85 -19.50 -8.26
N SER A 68 9.41 -18.34 -7.93
CA SER A 68 10.06 -17.43 -8.88
C SER A 68 11.33 -16.88 -8.23
N PRO A 69 12.42 -17.68 -8.20
CA PRO A 69 13.67 -17.34 -7.51
C PRO A 69 14.29 -16.03 -8.00
N GLU A 70 14.24 -15.79 -9.32
CA GLU A 70 14.81 -14.60 -9.96
C GLU A 70 14.02 -13.33 -9.65
N ALA A 71 12.72 -13.43 -9.35
CA ALA A 71 11.85 -12.29 -9.04
C ALA A 71 11.76 -11.97 -7.53
N LEU A 72 12.42 -12.77 -6.69
CA LEU A 72 12.23 -12.75 -5.23
C LEU A 72 12.75 -11.48 -4.56
N THR A 73 13.88 -10.96 -5.01
CA THR A 73 14.60 -9.87 -4.34
C THR A 73 15.56 -9.18 -5.29
N ASN A 74 16.03 -7.98 -4.94
CA ASN A 74 17.06 -7.24 -5.70
C ASN A 74 16.66 -6.93 -7.16
N ASN A 75 15.35 -6.87 -7.45
CA ASN A 75 14.79 -6.52 -8.76
C ASN A 75 14.34 -5.05 -8.85
N GLY A 76 14.69 -4.24 -7.84
CA GLY A 76 14.17 -2.89 -7.69
C GLY A 76 12.68 -2.87 -7.32
N THR A 77 12.01 -1.78 -7.69
CA THR A 77 10.63 -1.53 -7.29
C THR A 77 9.61 -2.15 -8.26
N ASP A 78 8.82 -3.11 -7.78
CA ASP A 78 7.62 -3.59 -8.45
C ASP A 78 6.45 -2.62 -8.23
N THR A 79 5.66 -2.36 -9.28
CA THR A 79 4.55 -1.38 -9.23
C THR A 79 3.23 -2.04 -9.58
N SER A 80 2.28 -1.96 -8.66
CA SER A 80 0.90 -2.43 -8.80
C SER A 80 -0.08 -1.27 -8.77
N THR A 81 -1.09 -1.30 -9.63
CA THR A 81 -2.16 -0.29 -9.66
C THR A 81 -3.52 -0.94 -9.42
N GLY A 82 -4.39 -0.26 -8.67
CA GLY A 82 -5.72 -0.74 -8.34
C GLY A 82 -6.80 0.33 -8.53
N PHE A 83 -8.03 -0.11 -8.77
CA PHE A 83 -9.21 0.74 -8.83
C PHE A 83 -10.26 0.24 -7.84
N GLY A 84 -10.98 1.18 -7.22
CA GLY A 84 -12.05 0.91 -6.28
C GLY A 84 -13.12 2.00 -6.31
N VAL A 85 -14.20 1.78 -5.58
CA VAL A 85 -15.25 2.77 -5.36
C VAL A 85 -15.60 2.78 -3.88
N GLN A 86 -15.71 3.98 -3.32
CA GLN A 86 -16.16 4.22 -1.96
C GLN A 86 -17.54 4.88 -1.99
N LEU A 87 -18.46 4.35 -1.19
CA LEU A 87 -19.79 4.91 -0.98
C LEU A 87 -19.92 5.34 0.49
N GLY A 88 -20.38 6.56 0.72
CA GLY A 88 -20.58 7.14 2.05
C GLY A 88 -22.01 7.60 2.24
N LYS A 89 -22.54 7.44 3.46
CA LYS A 89 -23.85 7.95 3.86
C LYS A 89 -23.74 8.55 5.25
N ALA A 90 -24.04 9.84 5.37
CA ALA A 90 -24.13 10.54 6.64
C ALA A 90 -25.60 10.84 6.93
N MET A 91 -26.08 10.47 8.13
CA MET A 91 -27.45 10.68 8.59
C MET A 91 -27.44 11.39 9.94
N GLN A 92 -28.20 12.47 10.07
CA GLN A 92 -28.35 13.21 11.31
C GLN A 92 -29.58 12.70 12.06
N LEU A 93 -29.35 11.88 13.09
CA LEU A 93 -30.39 11.14 13.82
C LEU A 93 -31.13 11.98 14.88
N THR A 94 -30.52 13.05 15.39
CA THR A 94 -31.12 13.93 16.40
C THR A 94 -30.87 15.40 16.07
N HIS A 95 -31.93 16.21 16.09
CA HIS A 95 -31.80 17.67 16.16
C HIS A 95 -31.52 18.03 17.62
N ARG A 96 -30.30 18.49 17.92
CA ARG A 96 -30.07 19.22 19.17
C ARG A 96 -29.66 20.64 18.82
N LEU A 97 -30.65 21.53 18.84
CA LEU A 97 -30.45 22.95 19.14
C LEU A 97 -30.00 23.05 20.60
N VAL A 98 -28.88 23.72 20.84
CA VAL A 98 -28.64 24.46 22.09
C VAL A 98 -28.50 25.91 21.68
#